data_AF-A0A2M8NU58-F1
#
_entry.id   AF-A0A2M8NU58-F1
#
_cell.length_a   1.000
_cell.length_b   1.000
_cell.length_c   1.000
_cell.angle_alpha   90.00
_cell.angle_beta   90.00
_cell.angle_gamma   90.00
#
_symmetry.space_group_name_H-M   'P 1'
#
loop_
_entity.id
_entity.type
_entity.pdbx_description
1 polymer ?
#
loop_
_entity_poly.entity_id
_entity_poly.type
_entity_poly.pdbx_seq_one_letter_code
_entity_poly.pdbx_strand_id
1 'polypeptide(L)'
;GYDGLLRAGAVLTGGCAQLEGIREVATRVLGMPVRIAKPERLTGMADALRNPAYSTSVGLLRLGLEMDTMVETVSSSDAPGFKLRRLLGGLFSRLLPDDNI
;
A
#
# COMPACT_ATOMS: atom_id res chain seq x y z
N GLY A 1 -19.87 -19.15 -1.51
CA GLY A 1 -19.57 -17.72 -1.76
C GLY A 1 -19.05 -17.10 -0.47
N TYR A 2 -18.39 -15.94 -0.53
CA TYR A 2 -17.95 -15.17 0.66
C TYR A 2 -19.11 -14.49 1.41
N ASP A 3 -20.34 -14.91 1.12
CA ASP A 3 -21.58 -14.39 1.66
C ASP A 3 -21.58 -14.59 3.18
N GLY A 4 -21.53 -13.49 3.93
CA GLY A 4 -21.42 -13.47 5.39
C GLY A 4 -20.01 -13.41 5.99
N LEU A 5 -18.94 -13.65 5.21
CA LEU A 5 -17.55 -13.56 5.70
C LEU A 5 -16.96 -12.15 5.57
N LEU A 6 -17.38 -11.40 4.56
CA LEU A 6 -16.86 -10.07 4.23
C LEU A 6 -17.90 -8.97 4.48
N ARG A 7 -18.25 -8.77 5.75
CA ARG A 7 -19.27 -7.79 6.17
C ARG A 7 -18.93 -6.35 5.77
N ALA A 8 -17.65 -6.05 5.53
CA ALA A 8 -17.14 -4.75 5.12
C ALA A 8 -17.16 -4.50 3.59
N GLY A 9 -17.53 -5.51 2.79
CA GLY A 9 -17.51 -5.44 1.33
C GLY A 9 -16.10 -5.40 0.72
N ALA A 10 -16.00 -4.94 -0.52
CA ALA A 10 -14.74 -4.81 -1.26
C ALA A 10 -14.37 -3.34 -1.56
N VAL A 11 -13.08 -3.11 -1.78
CA VAL A 11 -12.52 -1.80 -2.13
C VAL A 11 -11.72 -1.92 -3.42
N LEU A 12 -12.03 -1.09 -4.41
CA LEU A 12 -11.25 -0.98 -5.63
C LEU A 12 -10.31 0.22 -5.57
N THR A 13 -9.09 0.02 -6.03
CA THR A 13 -8.02 1.02 -6.12
C THR A 13 -7.27 0.84 -7.45
N GLY A 14 -6.32 1.71 -7.76
CA GLY A 14 -5.54 1.68 -9.00
C GLY A 14 -6.20 2.44 -10.14
N GLY A 15 -5.55 2.49 -11.31
CA GLY A 15 -6.04 3.25 -12.47
C GLY A 15 -7.35 2.70 -13.04
N CYS A 16 -7.51 1.38 -13.09
CA CYS A 16 -8.73 0.73 -13.60
C CYS A 16 -9.97 1.03 -12.73
N ALA A 17 -9.78 1.45 -11.47
CA ALA A 17 -10.89 1.85 -10.60
C ALA A 17 -11.55 3.17 -11.04
N GLN A 18 -11.00 3.87 -12.05
CA GLN A 18 -11.58 5.08 -12.66
C GLN A 18 -12.44 4.78 -13.88
N LEU A 19 -12.51 3.53 -14.34
CA LEU A 19 -13.38 3.16 -15.45
C LEU A 19 -14.84 3.41 -15.06
N GLU A 20 -15.58 4.05 -15.97
CA GLU A 20 -17.00 4.29 -15.78
C GLU A 20 -17.76 2.95 -15.67
N GLY A 21 -18.69 2.86 -14.72
CA GLY A 21 -19.46 1.63 -14.50
C GLY A 21 -18.72 0.51 -13.76
N ILE A 22 -17.45 0.68 -13.39
CA ILE A 22 -16.65 -0.41 -12.78
C ILE A 22 -17.20 -0.85 -11.42
N ARG A 23 -17.78 0.08 -10.65
CA ARG A 23 -18.35 -0.21 -9.34
C ARG A 23 -19.58 -1.10 -9.46
N GLU A 24 -20.44 -0.80 -10.43
CA GLU A 24 -21.68 -1.48 -10.72
C GLU A 24 -21.39 -2.91 -11.20
N VAL A 25 -20.44 -3.05 -12.12
CA VAL A 25 -19.98 -4.37 -12.60
C VAL A 25 -19.37 -5.18 -11.47
N ALA A 26 -18.47 -4.58 -10.69
CA ALA A 26 -17.81 -5.27 -9.57
C ALA A 26 -18.82 -5.69 -8.49
N THR A 27 -19.80 -4.85 -8.17
CA THR A 27 -20.87 -5.16 -7.20
C THR A 27 -21.71 -6.34 -7.68
N ARG A 28 -22.09 -6.35 -8.96
CA ARG A 28 -22.86 -7.45 -9.56
C ARG A 28 -22.07 -8.76 -9.61
N VAL A 29 -20.78 -8.71 -9.96
CA VAL A 29 -19.93 -9.90 -10.09
C VAL A 29 -19.55 -10.48 -8.72
N LEU A 30 -19.24 -9.61 -7.76
CA LEU A 30 -18.78 -10.02 -6.43
C LEU A 30 -19.93 -10.33 -5.47
N GLY A 31 -21.16 -9.93 -5.79
CA GLY A 31 -22.34 -10.15 -4.94
C GLY A 31 -22.25 -9.43 -3.59
N MET A 32 -21.42 -8.39 -3.48
CA MET A 32 -21.20 -7.65 -2.23
C MET A 32 -21.00 -6.15 -2.51
N PRO A 33 -21.20 -5.27 -1.51
CA PRO A 33 -20.95 -3.83 -1.68
C PRO A 33 -19.50 -3.55 -2.07
N VAL A 34 -19.31 -2.72 -3.11
CA VAL A 34 -17.99 -2.29 -3.58
C VAL A 34 -17.88 -0.76 -3.52
N ARG A 35 -16.75 -0.26 -3.01
CA ARG A 35 -16.43 1.18 -3.02
C ARG A 35 -15.10 1.45 -3.71
N ILE A 36 -14.96 2.64 -4.30
CA ILE A 36 -13.71 3.12 -4.86
C ILE A 36 -12.96 3.89 -3.77
N ALA A 37 -11.70 3.55 -3.52
CA ALA A 37 -10.85 4.26 -2.56
C ALA A 37 -9.71 4.99 -3.25
N LYS A 38 -9.28 6.08 -2.61
CA LYS A 38 -8.13 6.90 -2.97
C LYS A 38 -7.22 7.05 -1.74
N PRO A 39 -5.92 7.31 -1.90
CA PRO A 39 -5.05 7.55 -0.76
C PRO A 39 -5.50 8.80 0.00
N GLU A 40 -5.53 8.69 1.33
CA GLU A 40 -5.96 9.75 2.26
C GLU A 40 -4.79 10.24 3.12
N ARG A 41 -4.95 11.32 3.89
CA ARG A 41 -3.91 11.89 4.79
C ARG A 41 -2.59 12.19 4.08
N LEU A 42 -2.69 12.84 2.93
CA LEU A 42 -1.56 13.37 2.18
C LEU A 42 -1.42 14.87 2.55
N THR A 43 -0.21 15.30 2.87
CA THR A 43 0.14 16.72 3.14
C THR A 43 0.90 17.31 1.95
N GLY A 44 0.81 18.63 1.72
CA GLY A 44 1.51 19.31 0.61
C GLY A 44 0.76 19.31 -0.72
N MET A 45 1.43 19.01 -1.84
CA MET A 45 0.87 18.89 -3.22
C MET A 45 -0.05 17.65 -3.38
N ALA A 46 -0.97 17.49 -2.44
CA ALA A 46 -1.77 16.29 -2.23
C ALA A 46 -2.95 16.15 -3.22
N ASP A 47 -3.40 17.23 -3.86
CA ASP A 47 -4.62 17.19 -4.68
C ASP A 47 -4.46 16.34 -5.94
N ALA A 48 -3.29 16.39 -6.60
CA ALA A 48 -3.01 15.52 -7.74
C ALA A 48 -2.96 14.02 -7.35
N LEU A 49 -2.56 13.74 -6.11
CA LEU A 49 -2.38 12.39 -5.60
C LEU A 49 -3.67 11.79 -5.03
N ARG A 50 -4.75 12.57 -4.89
CA ARG A 50 -6.09 12.12 -4.44
C ARG A 50 -6.83 11.33 -5.53
N ASN A 51 -6.13 10.41 -6.18
CA ASN A 51 -6.64 9.54 -7.23
C ASN A 51 -6.37 8.07 -6.86
N PRO A 52 -7.34 7.16 -7.04
CA PRO A 52 -7.16 5.71 -6.85
C PRO A 52 -5.89 5.14 -7.48
N ALA A 53 -5.44 5.68 -8.62
CA ALA A 53 -4.23 5.28 -9.33
C ALA A 53 -2.95 5.35 -8.48
N TYR A 54 -2.88 6.23 -7.48
CA TYR A 54 -1.70 6.42 -6.64
C TYR A 54 -1.74 5.64 -5.31
N SER A 55 -2.75 4.78 -5.11
CA SER A 55 -2.91 4.04 -3.85
C SER A 55 -1.71 3.15 -3.53
N THR A 56 -1.13 2.49 -4.55
CA THR A 56 0.03 1.60 -4.37
C THR A 56 1.29 2.37 -4.02
N SER A 57 1.62 3.42 -4.77
CA SER A 57 2.84 4.19 -4.52
C SER A 57 2.81 4.89 -3.16
N VAL A 58 1.66 5.49 -2.80
CA VAL A 58 1.48 6.08 -1.46
C VAL A 58 1.59 5.03 -0.36
N GLY A 59 1.03 3.83 -0.57
CA GLY A 59 1.15 2.72 0.37
C GLY A 59 2.59 2.27 0.59
N LEU A 60 3.38 2.18 -0.48
CA LEU A 60 4.80 1.82 -0.40
C LEU A 60 5.63 2.87 0.34
N LEU A 61 5.37 4.17 0.08
CA LEU A 61 6.04 5.25 0.81
C LEU A 61 5.75 5.19 2.31
N ARG A 62 4.48 4.95 2.68
CA ARG A 62 4.10 4.77 4.09
C ARG A 62 4.77 3.58 4.73
N LEU A 63 4.80 2.45 4.02
CA LEU A 63 5.46 1.25 4.50
C LEU A 63 6.95 1.51 4.75
N GLY A 64 7.62 2.24 3.86
CA GLY A 64 9.02 2.65 4.05
C GLY A 64 9.22 3.52 5.29
N LEU A 65 8.36 4.51 5.52
CA LEU A 65 8.42 5.39 6.70
C LEU A 65 8.16 4.63 8.01
N GLU A 66 7.19 3.71 8.02
CA GLU A 66 6.90 2.85 9.17
C GLU A 66 8.08 1.92 9.47
N MET A 67 8.71 1.35 8.44
CA MET A 67 9.89 0.49 8.59
C MET A 67 11.11 1.25 9.11
N ASP A 68 11.33 2.49 8.65
CA ASP A 68 12.42 3.34 9.15
C ASP A 68 12.24 3.66 10.63
N THR A 69 11.01 4.03 11.02
CA THR A 69 10.63 4.26 12.43
C THR A 69 10.84 3.01 13.29
N MET A 70 10.55 1.81 12.76
CA MET A 70 10.78 0.54 13.45
C MET A 70 12.27 0.18 13.59
N VAL A 71 13.16 0.71 12.75
CA VAL A 71 14.61 0.46 12.87
C VAL A 71 15.20 1.23 14.06
N GLU A 72 14.71 2.44 14.34
CA GLU A 72 15.17 3.24 15.49
C GLU A 72 14.83 2.60 16.84
N THR A 73 13.70 1.88 16.94
CA THR A 73 13.23 1.31 18.23
C THR A 73 13.93 0.01 18.63
N VAL A 74 14.59 -0.68 17.69
CA VAL A 74 15.17 -2.03 17.90
C VAL A 74 16.67 -1.96 18.22
N SER A 75 17.26 -0.77 18.31
CA SER A 75 18.69 -0.58 18.54
C SER A 75 19.15 -0.84 19.99
N SER A 76 18.30 -1.41 20.86
CA SER A 76 18.64 -1.60 22.29
C SER A 76 18.49 -3.02 22.84
N SER A 77 18.11 -4.05 22.08
CA SER A 77 18.09 -5.42 22.64
C SER A 77 18.22 -6.52 21.59
N ASP A 78 19.20 -7.39 21.81
CA ASP A 78 19.47 -8.65 21.12
C ASP A 78 18.22 -9.51 20.86
N ALA A 79 17.91 -9.84 19.60
CA ALA A 79 17.16 -11.03 19.19
C ALA A 79 17.08 -11.23 17.65
N PRO A 80 16.90 -12.46 17.15
CA PRO A 80 17.17 -12.89 15.78
C PRO A 80 16.00 -12.56 14.82
N GLY A 81 15.82 -11.28 14.49
CA GLY A 81 14.77 -10.81 13.58
C GLY A 81 15.19 -10.58 12.12
N PHE A 82 16.39 -11.01 11.71
CA PHE A 82 17.06 -10.51 10.50
C PHE A 82 16.81 -11.35 9.22
N LYS A 83 15.55 -11.65 8.87
CA LYS A 83 15.22 -12.21 7.54
C LYS A 83 14.49 -11.24 6.61
N LEU A 84 13.76 -10.26 7.14
CA LEU A 84 13.01 -9.30 6.31
C LEU A 84 13.88 -8.15 5.79
N ARG A 85 14.87 -7.67 6.57
CA ARG A 85 15.85 -6.66 6.12
C ARG A 85 16.69 -7.14 4.93
N ARG A 86 16.99 -8.45 4.84
CA ARG A 86 17.73 -9.03 3.70
C ARG A 86 16.87 -9.14 2.43
N LEU A 87 15.57 -9.34 2.60
CA LEU A 87 14.62 -9.58 1.51
C LEU A 87 14.16 -8.26 0.86
N LEU A 88 13.94 -7.20 1.66
CA LEU A 88 13.77 -5.84 1.14
C LEU A 88 15.10 -5.22 0.72
N GLY A 89 16.19 -5.51 1.46
CA GLY A 89 17.54 -5.09 1.11
C GLY A 89 17.95 -5.52 -0.29
N GLY A 90 17.73 -6.79 -0.68
CA GLY A 90 18.07 -7.26 -2.04
C GLY A 90 17.23 -6.67 -3.18
N LEU A 91 16.10 -6.02 -2.85
CA LEU A 91 15.21 -5.36 -3.81
C LEU A 91 15.53 -3.86 -3.92
N PHE A 92 15.86 -3.23 -2.78
CA PHE A 92 16.21 -1.81 -2.71
C PHE A 92 17.70 -1.54 -2.99
N SER A 93 18.61 -2.51 -2.76
CA SER A 93 20.05 -2.42 -3.07
C SER A 93 20.36 -2.43 -4.57
N ARG A 94 19.34 -2.64 -5.42
CA ARG A 94 19.43 -2.42 -6.87
C ARG A 94 18.96 -1.02 -7.30
N LEU A 95 18.35 -0.27 -6.39
CA LEU A 95 17.75 1.05 -6.61
C LEU A 95 18.54 2.17 -5.94
N LEU A 96 19.32 1.87 -4.90
CA LEU A 96 20.29 2.77 -4.30
C LEU A 96 21.66 2.58 -4.98
N PRO A 97 22.25 3.63 -5.57
CA PRO A 97 23.67 3.64 -5.93
C PRO A 97 24.52 3.37 -4.68
N ASP A 98 25.54 2.53 -4.83
CA ASP A 98 26.52 2.31 -3.77
C ASP A 98 27.26 3.62 -3.50
N ASP A 99 27.02 4.23 -2.33
CA ASP A 99 27.92 5.25 -1.79
C ASP A 99 29.21 4.55 -1.32
N ASN A 100 30.10 4.29 -2.29
CA ASN A 100 31.53 4.12 -2.06
C ASN A 100 32.22 5.48 -2.20
N ILE A 101 32.27 6.21 -1.08
CA ILE A 101 33.35 7.14 -0.71
C ILE A 101 33.63 6.97 0.79
#